data_AF-A0A1V4XU36-F1
#
_entry.id   AF-A0A1V4XU36-F1
#
_cell.length_a   1.000
_cell.length_b   1.000
_cell.length_c   1.000
_cell.angle_alpha   90.00
_cell.angle_beta   90.00
_cell.angle_gamma   90.00
#
_symmetry.space_group_name_H-M   'P 1'
#
loop_
_entity.id
_entity.type
_entity.pdbx_description
1 polymer ?
#
loop_
_entity_poly.entity_id
_entity_poly.type
_entity_poly.pdbx_seq_one_letter_code
_entity_poly.pdbx_strand_id
1 'polypeptide(L)'
;MLDSLLDKIAEKVLSMDEASLSGLWEKYRNKMEHFETTKEWEKSVIIFFIINAVRVKNQIFNEQIVSLQNTTAENPKTVYIKKGKPNLRLVK
;
A
#
# COMPACT_ATOMS: atom_id res chain seq x y z
N MET A 1 -21.57 -11.10 3.22
CA MET A 1 -21.43 -10.56 4.60
C MET A 1 -19.97 -10.55 5.05
N LEU A 2 -19.22 -11.65 4.89
CA LEU A 2 -17.79 -11.67 5.23
C LEU A 2 -16.95 -10.81 4.29
N ASP A 3 -17.21 -10.87 2.97
CA ASP A 3 -16.47 -10.05 1.98
C ASP A 3 -16.59 -8.56 2.25
N SER A 4 -17.80 -8.07 2.54
CA SER A 4 -18.04 -6.67 2.90
C SER A 4 -17.36 -6.23 4.21
N LEU A 5 -17.04 -7.18 5.11
CA LEU A 5 -16.28 -6.89 6.31
C LEU A 5 -14.79 -6.80 5.99
N LEU A 6 -14.28 -7.75 5.21
CA LEU A 6 -12.89 -7.76 4.75
C LEU A 6 -12.57 -6.52 3.91
N ASP A 7 -13.49 -6.11 3.05
CA ASP A 7 -13.41 -4.88 2.25
C ASP A 7 -13.27 -3.64 3.15
N LYS A 8 -14.12 -3.51 4.18
CA LYS A 8 -14.01 -2.41 5.16
C LYS A 8 -12.70 -2.44 5.95
N ILE A 9 -12.17 -3.63 6.25
CA ILE A 9 -10.87 -3.77 6.90
C ILE A 9 -9.77 -3.31 5.94
N ALA A 10 -9.82 -3.73 4.68
CA ALA A 10 -8.85 -3.34 3.66
C ALA A 10 -8.84 -1.81 3.46
N GLU A 11 -10.00 -1.17 3.33
CA GLU A 11 -10.11 0.29 3.23
C GLU A 11 -9.47 1.01 4.43
N LYS A 12 -9.72 0.52 5.66
CA LYS A 12 -9.08 1.07 6.85
C LYS A 12 -7.57 0.89 6.82
N VAL A 13 -7.09 -0.27 6.41
CA VAL A 13 -5.65 -0.58 6.31
C VAL A 13 -4.98 0.28 5.23
N LEU A 14 -5.65 0.52 4.10
CA LEU A 14 -5.15 1.38 3.03
C LEU A 14 -5.02 2.84 3.44
N SER A 15 -5.84 3.30 4.40
CA SER A 15 -5.75 4.66 4.95
C SER A 15 -4.58 4.88 5.92
N MET A 16 -3.88 3.81 6.34
CA MET A 16 -2.73 3.91 7.25
C MET A 16 -1.47 4.28 6.47
N ASP A 17 -0.66 5.18 7.03
CA ASP A 17 0.63 5.53 6.44
C ASP A 17 1.72 4.51 6.83
N GLU A 18 2.61 4.19 5.88
CA GLU A 18 3.66 3.18 6.07
C GLU A 18 4.68 3.57 7.14
N ALA A 19 4.93 4.87 7.31
CA ALA A 19 5.85 5.36 8.33
C ALA A 19 5.34 5.02 9.74
N SER A 20 4.06 5.22 10.00
CA SER A 20 3.38 4.84 11.25
C SER A 20 3.40 3.33 11.48
N LEU A 21 3.32 2.52 10.42
CA LEU A 21 3.33 1.05 10.54
C LEU A 21 4.73 0.49 10.80
N SER A 22 5.78 1.18 10.36
CA SER A 22 7.17 0.74 10.53
C SER A 22 7.56 0.63 12.01
N GLY A 23 7.10 1.55 12.86
CA GLY A 23 7.33 1.49 14.32
C GLY A 23 6.58 0.37 15.03
N LEU A 24 5.47 -0.11 14.46
CA LEU A 24 4.68 -1.21 15.03
C LEU A 24 5.19 -2.58 14.57
N TRP A 25 5.89 -2.65 13.45
CA TRP A 25 6.35 -3.91 12.87
C TRP A 25 7.21 -4.72 13.84
N GLU A 26 8.23 -4.10 14.44
CA GLU A 26 9.14 -4.79 15.38
C GLU A 26 8.40 -5.30 16.61
N LYS A 27 7.44 -4.50 17.12
CA LYS A 27 6.60 -4.87 18.26
C LYS A 27 5.78 -6.13 17.98
N TYR A 28 5.11 -6.19 16.83
CA TYR A 28 4.25 -7.34 16.49
C TYR A 28 5.04 -8.54 16.01
N ARG A 29 6.21 -8.33 15.38
CA ARG A 29 7.17 -9.39 15.08
C ARG A 29 7.62 -10.11 16.35
N ASN A 30 8.12 -9.37 17.34
CA ASN A 30 8.59 -9.95 18.60
C ASN A 30 7.47 -10.70 19.33
N LYS A 31 6.24 -10.16 19.31
CA LYS A 31 5.08 -10.86 19.89
C LYS A 31 4.70 -12.14 19.14
N MET A 32 4.80 -12.15 17.82
CA MET A 32 4.49 -13.34 17.01
C MET A 32 5.54 -14.45 17.23
N GLU A 33 6.82 -14.11 17.34
CA GLU A 33 7.92 -15.06 17.50
C GLU A 33 7.85 -15.84 18.84
N HIS A 34 7.22 -15.28 19.86
CA HIS A 34 7.00 -15.93 21.15
C HIS A 34 5.60 -16.55 21.20
N PHE A 35 5.50 -17.81 20.80
CA PHE A 35 4.23 -18.53 20.76
C PHE A 35 3.54 -18.58 22.13
N GLU A 36 2.27 -18.19 22.15
CA GLU A 36 1.38 -18.36 23.29
C GLU A 36 0.00 -18.84 22.83
N THR A 37 -0.66 -19.67 23.63
CA THR A 37 -2.05 -20.09 23.38
C THR A 37 -3.05 -19.03 23.86
N THR A 38 -2.81 -17.76 23.54
CA THR A 38 -3.62 -16.61 23.96
C THR A 38 -4.24 -15.93 22.75
N LYS A 39 -5.43 -15.35 22.95
CA LYS A 39 -6.11 -14.58 21.90
C LYS A 39 -5.30 -13.33 21.51
N GLU A 40 -4.53 -12.81 22.45
CA GLU A 40 -3.60 -11.69 22.27
C GLU A 40 -2.46 -12.05 21.32
N TRP A 41 -1.95 -13.27 21.39
CA TRP A 41 -0.96 -13.77 20.45
C TRP A 41 -1.55 -13.92 19.05
N GLU A 42 -2.73 -14.56 18.91
CA GLU A 42 -3.43 -14.66 17.62
C GLU A 42 -3.67 -13.29 16.97
N LYS A 43 -4.13 -12.31 17.77
CA LYS A 43 -4.29 -10.92 17.32
C LYS A 43 -2.96 -10.31 16.87
N SER A 44 -1.88 -10.58 17.60
CA SER A 44 -0.55 -10.04 17.25
C SER A 44 -0.06 -10.58 15.91
N VAL A 45 -0.32 -11.87 15.65
CA VAL A 45 -0.03 -12.51 14.34
C VAL A 45 -0.84 -11.85 13.23
N ILE A 46 -2.15 -11.67 13.41
CA ILE A 46 -3.02 -11.02 12.41
C ILE A 46 -2.55 -9.58 12.12
N ILE A 47 -2.23 -8.81 13.15
CA ILE A 47 -1.75 -7.42 12.99
C ILE A 47 -0.40 -7.41 12.25
N PHE A 48 0.52 -8.32 12.58
CA PHE A 48 1.78 -8.46 11.87
C PHE A 48 1.57 -8.71 10.37
N PHE A 49 0.66 -9.61 10.01
CA PHE A 49 0.36 -9.88 8.59
C PHE A 49 -0.34 -8.71 7.88
N ILE A 50 -1.18 -7.94 8.57
CA ILE A 50 -1.75 -6.70 8.02
C ILE A 50 -0.63 -5.69 7.70
N ILE A 51 0.32 -5.49 8.63
CA ILE A 51 1.46 -4.60 8.41
C ILE A 51 2.29 -5.07 7.20
N ASN A 52 2.58 -6.38 7.12
CA ASN A 52 3.33 -6.93 5.99
C ASN A 52 2.58 -6.80 4.67
N ALA A 53 1.25 -6.95 4.66
CA ALA A 53 0.45 -6.76 3.47
C ALA A 53 0.61 -5.32 2.92
N VAL A 54 0.63 -4.30 3.78
CA VAL A 54 0.85 -2.91 3.36
C VAL A 54 2.25 -2.73 2.77
N ARG A 55 3.29 -3.24 3.45
CA ARG A 55 4.69 -3.14 3.01
C ARG A 55 4.90 -3.82 1.65
N VAL A 56 4.42 -5.06 1.51
CA VAL A 56 4.52 -5.82 0.25
C VAL A 56 3.75 -5.13 -0.86
N LYS A 57 2.52 -4.66 -0.61
CA LYS A 57 1.73 -3.90 -1.59
C LYS A 57 2.47 -2.63 -2.04
N ASN A 58 3.08 -1.89 -1.11
CA ASN A 58 3.86 -0.69 -1.43
C ASN A 58 5.14 -1.02 -2.21
N GLN A 59 5.83 -2.09 -1.85
CA GLN A 59 7.00 -2.56 -2.61
C GLN A 59 6.63 -2.91 -4.05
N ILE A 60 5.59 -3.72 -4.25
CA ILE A 60 5.09 -4.08 -5.58
C ILE A 60 4.70 -2.82 -6.35
N PHE A 61 3.98 -1.88 -5.72
CA PHE A 61 3.57 -0.64 -6.37
C PHE A 61 4.78 0.19 -6.83
N ASN A 62 5.79 0.35 -5.97
CA ASN A 62 7.00 1.10 -6.29
C ASN A 62 7.79 0.44 -7.42
N GLU A 63 7.93 -0.89 -7.41
CA GLU A 63 8.58 -1.65 -8.49
C GLU A 63 7.87 -1.44 -9.84
N GLN A 64 6.54 -1.48 -9.85
CA GLN A 64 5.75 -1.25 -11.06
C GLN A 64 5.85 0.20 -11.56
N ILE A 65 5.91 1.19 -10.67
CA ILE A 65 6.10 2.59 -11.08
C ILE A 65 7.47 2.80 -11.72
N VAL A 66 8.53 2.22 -11.13
CA VAL A 66 9.90 2.31 -11.68
C VAL A 66 9.99 1.63 -13.04
N SER A 67 9.40 0.44 -13.22
CA SER A 67 9.42 -0.28 -14.50
C SER A 67 8.71 0.50 -15.61
N LEU A 68 7.58 1.15 -15.30
CA LEU A 68 6.87 2.03 -16.22
C LEU A 68 7.70 3.26 -16.60
N GLN A 69 8.40 3.87 -15.64
CA GLN A 69 9.27 5.02 -15.91
C GLN A 69 10.46 4.64 -16.81
N ASN A 70 11.10 3.50 -16.55
CA ASN A 70 12.21 3.01 -17.38
C ASN A 70 11.75 2.66 -18.80
N THR A 71 10.58 2.05 -18.95
CA THR A 71 9.98 1.76 -20.26
C THR A 71 9.65 3.04 -21.04
N THR A 72 9.21 4.10 -20.34
CA THR A 72 8.93 5.40 -20.95
C THR A 72 10.21 6.17 -21.31
N ALA A 73 11.32 5.91 -20.62
CA ALA A 73 12.63 6.50 -20.90
C ALA A 73 13.35 5.82 -22.08
N GLU A 74 13.15 4.52 -22.29
CA GLU A 74 13.76 3.76 -23.40
C GLU A 74 12.97 3.82 -24.71
N ASN A 75 11.69 4.23 -24.69
CA ASN A 75 10.91 4.51 -25.89
C ASN A 75 10.12 5.84 -25.74
N PRO A 76 10.62 6.97 -26.28
CA PRO A 76 9.97 8.27 -26.16
C PRO A 76 8.67 8.43 -26.98
N LYS A 77 8.02 7.32 -27.39
CA LYS A 77 6.77 7.35 -28.13
C LYS A 77 5.71 6.54 -27.38
N THR A 78 4.70 7.27 -26.92
CA THR A 78 3.38 6.84 -26.43
C THR A 78 3.23 6.44 -24.97
N VAL A 79 3.16 7.44 -24.08
CA VAL A 79 2.14 7.44 -23.02
C VAL A 79 1.42 8.79 -23.04
N TYR A 80 0.46 8.94 -23.96
CA TYR A 80 -0.50 10.04 -23.90
C TYR A 80 -1.46 9.80 -22.73
N ILE A 81 -1.12 10.27 -21.54
CA ILE A 81 -2.12 10.53 -20.51
C ILE A 81 -2.92 11.75 -21.01
N LYS A 82 -4.14 11.53 -21.52
CA LYS A 82 -5.09 12.60 -21.84
C LYS A 82 -5.44 13.39 -20.56
N LYS A 83 -4.59 14.32 -20.15
CA LYS A 83 -5.00 15.43 -19.29
C LYS A 83 -5.73 16.43 -20.19
N GLY A 84 -7.06 16.49 -20.03
CA GLY A 84 -7.87 17.54 -20.64
C GLY A 84 -7.29 18.90 -20.28
N LYS A 85 -6.87 19.67 -21.29
CA LYS A 85 -6.33 21.02 -21.09
C LYS A 85 -7.46 21.94 -20.57
N PRO A 86 -7.28 22.68 -19.47
CA PRO A 86 -8.17 23.79 -19.17
C PRO A 86 -7.99 24.88 -20.24
N ASN A 87 -9.10 25.35 -20.79
CA ASN A 87 -9.13 26.26 -21.93
C ASN A 87 -8.92 27.70 -21.43
N LEU A 88 -7.66 28.15 -21.34
CA LEU A 88 -7.34 29.53 -20.99
C LEU A 88 -7.31 30.39 -22.26
N ARG A 89 -8.28 31.30 -22.38
CA ARG A 89 -8.35 32.29 -23.46
C ARG A 89 -7.57 33.54 -23.05
N LEU A 90 -6.70 34.03 -23.94
CA LEU A 90 -6.08 35.34 -23.79
C LEU A 90 -7.13 36.43 -24.12
N VAL A 91 -7.39 37.32 -23.17
CA VAL A 91 -8.16 38.56 -23.41
C VAL A 91 -7.16 39.61 -23.90
N LYS A 92 -7.47 40.24 -25.03
CA LYS A 92 -6.68 41.31 -25.63
C LYS A 92 -7.18 42.67 -25.17
#